data_AF-A0A7C1VXI2-F1
#
_entry.id   AF-A0A7C1VXI2-F1
#
_cell.length_a   1.000
_cell.length_b   1.000
_cell.length_c   1.000
_cell.angle_alpha   90.00
_cell.angle_beta   90.00
_cell.angle_gamma   90.00
#
_symmetry.space_group_name_H-M   'P 1'
#
loop_
_entity.id
_entity.type
_entity.pdbx_description
1 polymer ?
#
loop_
_entity_poly.entity_id
_entity_poly.type
_entity_poly.pdbx_seq_one_letter_code
_entity_poly.pdbx_strand_id
1 'polypeptide(L)' 'MRFWQRYDTRHKLGNIKNLYYFILAKARKLGKPFDRKSRRGRPYAINPYEYVAIFIISTLLDLSLRDNEFLSDLLFGK' A
#
# COMPACT_ATOMS: atom_id res chain seq x y z
N MET A 1 -0.71 -8.08 22.57
CA MET A 1 -1.99 -7.39 22.30
C MET A 1 -3.02 -8.40 21.81
N ARG A 2 -4.25 -8.41 22.36
CA ARG A 2 -5.34 -9.26 21.85
C ARG A 2 -5.73 -8.82 20.44
N PHE A 3 -6.15 -9.77 19.59
CA PHE A 3 -6.55 -9.54 18.20
C PHE A 3 -7.46 -8.29 18.04
N TRP A 4 -8.50 -8.20 18.86
CA TRP A 4 -9.47 -7.09 18.84
C TRP A 4 -8.86 -5.72 19.17
N GLN A 5 -7.84 -5.64 20.02
CA GLN A 5 -7.17 -4.38 20.33
C GLN A 5 -6.35 -3.88 19.14
N ARG A 6 -5.64 -4.79 18.43
CA ARG A 6 -4.93 -4.45 17.19
C ARG A 6 -5.91 -3.97 16.10
N TYR A 7 -7.03 -4.67 15.94
CA TYR A 7 -8.09 -4.28 15.02
C TYR A 7 -8.63 -2.88 15.32
N ASP A 8 -9.01 -2.63 16.57
CA ASP A 8 -9.60 -1.36 17.00
C ASP A 8 -8.60 -0.20 16.90
N THR A 9 -7.31 -0.45 17.19
CA THR A 9 -6.25 0.55 17.02
C THR A 9 -6.03 0.89 15.54
N ARG A 10 -6.07 -0.09 14.63
CA ARG A 10 -5.97 0.14 13.17
C ARG A 10 -7.16 0.92 12.61
N HIS A 11 -8.38 0.64 13.08
CA HIS A 11 -9.57 1.37 12.67
C HIS A 11 -9.67 2.77 13.29
N LYS A 12 -9.13 2.99 14.50
CA LYS A 12 -9.07 4.30 15.16
C LYS A 12 -7.94 5.21 14.70
N LEU A 13 -6.80 4.66 14.27
CA LEU A 13 -5.61 5.45 13.86
C LEU A 13 -5.73 6.20 12.53
N GLY A 14 -6.90 6.19 11.91
CA GLY A 14 -7.23 7.13 10.86
C GLY A 14 -7.14 6.54 9.46
N ASN A 15 -7.85 7.25 8.58
CA ASN A 15 -8.28 6.84 7.26
C ASN A 15 -7.12 6.31 6.39
N ILE A 16 -6.91 4.99 6.39
CA ILE A 16 -5.85 4.30 5.63
C ILE A 16 -5.91 4.68 4.14
N LYS A 17 -7.11 4.93 3.60
CA LYS A 17 -7.28 5.45 2.23
C LYS A 17 -6.61 6.81 2.06
N ASN A 18 -6.80 7.74 2.99
CA ASN A 18 -6.16 9.06 2.93
C ASN A 18 -4.65 8.95 3.04
N LEU A 19 -4.14 8.07 3.92
CA LEU A 19 -2.70 7.81 4.03
C LEU A 19 -2.15 7.24 2.71
N TYR A 20 -2.86 6.29 2.10
CA TYR A 20 -2.52 5.73 0.80
C TYR A 20 -2.43 6.80 -0.28
N TYR A 21 -3.47 7.62 -0.44
CA TYR A 21 -3.47 8.68 -1.46
C TYR A 21 -2.40 9.76 -1.17
N PHE A 22 -2.13 10.06 0.10
CA PHE A 22 -1.05 10.97 0.48
C PHE A 22 0.31 10.43 0.05
N ILE A 23 0.63 9.17 0.38
CA ILE A 23 1.89 8.53 -0.02
C ILE A 23 1.99 8.44 -1.54
N LEU A 24 0.90 8.06 -2.22
CA LEU A 24 0.84 7.98 -3.67
C LEU A 24 1.13 9.34 -4.33
N ALA A 25 0.56 10.43 -3.79
CA ALA A 25 0.82 11.78 -4.28
C ALA A 25 2.29 12.19 -4.10
N LYS A 26 2.94 11.77 -3.01
CA LYS A 26 4.38 12.01 -2.81
C LYS A 26 5.23 11.16 -3.74
N ALA A 27 4.90 9.89 -3.90
CA ALA A 27 5.59 8.98 -4.81
C ALA A 27 5.57 9.49 -6.26
N ARG A 28 4.43 10.01 -6.73
CA ARG A 28 4.30 10.63 -8.05
C ARG A 28 5.21 11.86 -8.24
N LYS A 29 5.43 12.65 -7.18
CA LYS A 29 6.29 13.85 -7.20
C LYS A 29 7.78 13.54 -7.20
N LEU A 30 8.19 12.36 -6.73
CA LEU A 30 9.60 11.94 -6.65
C LEU A 30 10.17 11.46 -8.01
N GLY A 31 9.34 11.42 -9.06
CA GLY A 31 9.70 10.79 -10.34
C GLY A 31 9.52 9.28 -10.28
N LYS A 32 9.25 8.63 -11.43
CA LYS A 32 8.88 7.21 -11.51
C LYS A 32 9.86 6.33 -10.73
N PRO A 33 9.48 5.77 -9.56
CA PRO A 33 10.26 4.72 -8.97
C PRO A 33 10.27 3.59 -10.01
N PHE A 34 11.46 3.07 -10.32
CA PHE A 34 11.67 1.97 -11.27
C PHE A 34 11.55 2.31 -12.77
N ASP A 35 11.70 3.57 -13.20
CA ASP A 35 11.61 3.94 -14.64
C ASP A 35 12.66 3.23 -15.53
N ARG A 36 13.79 2.83 -14.95
CA ARG A 36 14.79 1.98 -15.64
C ARG A 36 14.40 0.51 -15.52
N LYS A 37 13.30 0.08 -16.13
CA LYS A 37 13.08 -1.36 -16.37
C LYS A 37 13.74 -1.75 -17.68
N SER A 38 14.69 -2.69 -17.64
CA SER A 38 15.04 -3.42 -18.86
C SER A 38 13.78 -4.16 -19.35
N ARG A 39 13.67 -4.45 -20.65
CA ARG A 39 12.56 -5.25 -21.22
C ARG A 39 12.51 -6.70 -20.69
N ARG A 40 13.33 -7.05 -19.68
CA ARG A 40 13.41 -8.38 -19.09
C ARG A 40 12.43 -8.49 -17.91
N GLY A 41 11.63 -9.55 -17.92
CA GLY A 41 10.73 -9.93 -16.83
C GLY A 41 9.25 -9.67 -17.12
N ARG A 42 8.40 -10.01 -16.14
CA ARG A 42 6.95 -9.83 -16.26
C ARG A 42 6.57 -8.34 -16.27
N PRO A 43 5.54 -7.95 -17.04
CA PRO A 43 4.92 -6.64 -16.90
C PRO A 43 4.40 -6.48 -15.47
N TYR A 44 4.43 -5.25 -14.95
CA TYR A 44 3.89 -5.01 -13.62
C TYR A 44 2.37 -5.17 -13.64
N ALA A 45 1.83 -5.92 -12.68
CA ALA A 45 0.38 -6.06 -12.51
C ALA A 45 -0.26 -4.77 -11.97
N ILE A 46 0.50 -3.96 -11.22
CA ILE A 46 0.09 -2.69 -10.64
C ILE A 46 1.08 -1.59 -10.98
N ASN A 47 0.64 -0.34 -10.93
CA ASN A 47 1.51 0.79 -11.23
C ASN A 47 2.68 0.83 -10.22
N PRO A 48 3.93 1.05 -10.64
CA PRO A 48 5.08 1.17 -9.73
C PRO A 48 4.87 2.12 -8.54
N TYR A 49 4.14 3.22 -8.74
CA TYR A 49 3.81 4.15 -7.65
C TYR A 49 2.86 3.53 -6.60
N GLU A 50 1.90 2.73 -7.05
CA GLU A 50 0.93 2.05 -6.19
C GLU A 50 1.64 0.93 -5.41
N TYR A 51 2.56 0.21 -6.06
CA TYR A 51 3.41 -0.78 -5.39
C TYR A 51 4.18 -0.16 -4.23
N VAL A 52 4.83 1.00 -4.45
CA VAL A 52 5.57 1.70 -3.39
C VAL A 52 4.65 2.16 -2.27
N ALA A 53 3.48 2.71 -2.60
CA ALA A 53 2.53 3.15 -1.58
C ALA A 53 2.04 1.99 -0.70
N ILE A 54 1.68 0.85 -1.30
CA ILE A 54 1.27 -0.36 -0.58
C ILE A 54 2.42 -0.90 0.26
N PHE A 55 3.63 -0.99 -0.31
CA PHE A 55 4.82 -1.45 0.41
C PHE A 55 5.10 -0.62 1.66
N ILE A 56 5.07 0.71 1.55
CA ILE A 56 5.27 1.61 2.69
C ILE A 56 4.19 1.42 3.76
N ILE A 57 2.92 1.29 3.37
CA ILE A 57 1.82 1.09 4.33
C ILE A 57 1.96 -0.27 5.02
N SER A 58 2.25 -1.32 4.25
CA SER A 58 2.39 -2.68 4.77
C SER A 58 3.56 -2.82 5.76
N THR A 59 4.66 -2.11 5.51
CA THR A 59 5.82 -2.07 6.42
C THR A 59 5.56 -1.19 7.64
N LEU A 60 4.94 -0.02 7.48
CA LEU A 60 4.61 0.88 8.61
C LEU A 60 3.59 0.26 9.58
N LEU A 61 2.63 -0.50 9.06
CA LEU A 61 1.55 -1.09 9.86
C LEU A 61 1.79 -2.56 10.22
N ASP A 62 2.96 -3.11 9.85
CA ASP A 62 3.36 -4.51 10.07
C ASP A 62 2.23 -5.48 9.64
N LEU A 63 1.76 -5.30 8.40
CA LEU A 63 0.61 -6.02 7.86
C LEU A 63 1.01 -7.45 7.45
N SER A 64 0.19 -8.41 7.88
CA SER A 64 0.29 -9.78 7.38
C SER A 64 -0.19 -9.86 5.93
N LEU A 65 0.12 -10.98 5.25
CA LEU A 65 -0.36 -11.22 3.87
C LEU A 65 -1.90 -11.11 3.76
N ARG A 66 -2.64 -11.62 4.75
CA ARG A 66 -4.10 -11.51 4.81
C ARG A 66 -4.58 -10.07 5.01
N ASP A 67 -3.85 -9.28 5.78
CA ASP A 67 -4.17 -7.85 5.94
C ASP A 67 -3.94 -7.09 4.62
N ASN A 68 -2.94 -7.48 3.83
CA ASN A 68 -2.67 -6.89 2.51
C ASN A 68 -3.75 -7.24 1.49
N GLU A 69 -4.33 -8.45 1.55
CA GLU A 69 -5.50 -8.82 0.74
C GLU A 69 -6.69 -7.91 1.07
N PHE A 70 -7.02 -7.75 2.35
CA PHE A 70 -8.09 -6.85 2.77
C PHE A 70 -7.82 -5.39 2.39
N LEU A 71 -6.56 -4.94 2.50
CA LEU A 71 -6.16 -3.60 2.05
C LEU A 71 -6.35 -3.43 0.54
N SER A 72 -6.03 -4.45 -0.25
CA SER A 72 -6.25 -4.46 -1.70
C SER A 72 -7.72 -4.32 -2.03
N ASP A 73 -8.59 -5.10 -1.38
CA ASP A 73 -10.04 -5.00 -1.55
C ASP A 73 -10.58 -3.63 -1.11
N LEU A 74 -10.05 -3.07 -0.02
CA LEU A 74 -10.45 -1.75 0.47
C LEU A 74 -10.08 -0.62 -0.52
N LEU A 75 -8.90 -0.70 -1.14
CA LEU A 75 -8.34 0.34 -2.02
C LEU A 75 -8.77 0.23 -3.47
N PHE A 76 -8.84 -1.00 -3.99
CA PHE A 76 -9.05 -1.30 -5.42
C PHE A 76 -10.30 -2.15 -5.65
N GLY A 77 -11.08 -2.43 -4.61
CA GLY A 77 -12.34 -3.16 -4.71
C GLY A 77 -13.17 -2.66 -5.88
N LYS A 78 -13.47 -3.61 -6.77
CA LYS A 78 -14.64 -3.53 -7.65
C LYS A 78 -15.89 -3.71 -6.81
#